data_AF-D3SCX9-F1
#
_entry.id   AF-D3SCX9-F1
#
_cell.length_a   1.000
_cell.length_b   1.000
_cell.length_c   1.000
_cell.angle_alpha   90.00
_cell.angle_beta   90.00
_cell.angle_gamma   90.00
#
_symmetry.space_group_name_H-M   'P 1'
#
loop_
_entity.id
_entity.type
_entity.pdbx_description
1 polymer ?
#
loop_
_entity_poly.entity_id
_entity_poly.type
_entity_poly.pdbx_seq_one_letter_code
_entity_poly.pdbx_strand_id
1 'polypeptide(L)'
;MKTPEKPTTLARRRVLAVLLGSLSLAPIHAAAYLPQERTVEGVLERHLPGEDIVIIAGERYRLHPRAPRPAPPGRGHQDGSQPVIGSRVVARIVKGRIVHMERAQ
;
A
#
# COMPACT_ATOMS: atom_id res chain seq x y z
N MET A 1 -24.80 74.97 33.75
CA MET A 1 -25.83 75.41 32.78
C MET A 1 -26.59 74.18 32.28
N LYS A 2 -27.93 74.21 32.36
CA LYS A 2 -28.93 73.42 31.60
C LYS A 2 -28.78 73.78 30.09
N THR A 3 -29.12 73.01 29.05
CA THR A 3 -30.21 72.03 28.79
C THR A 3 -29.90 71.29 27.45
N PRO A 4 -30.68 70.28 27.02
CA PRO A 4 -30.27 69.09 26.26
C PRO A 4 -30.54 69.19 24.75
N GLU A 5 -30.21 68.14 23.97
CA GLU A 5 -31.14 67.44 23.05
C GLU A 5 -30.69 65.98 22.80
N LYS A 6 -31.68 65.10 22.69
CA LYS A 6 -31.70 63.65 22.34
C LYS A 6 -32.70 63.53 21.16
N PRO A 7 -32.94 62.35 20.54
CA PRO A 7 -32.09 61.26 20.07
C PRO A 7 -32.53 60.82 18.65
N THR A 8 -32.33 59.54 18.30
CA THR A 8 -32.75 58.78 17.09
C THR A 8 -31.66 58.70 16.02
N THR A 9 -31.25 57.52 15.54
CA THR A 9 -32.10 56.42 15.10
C THR A 9 -31.53 55.04 15.42
N LEU A 10 -32.47 54.22 15.86
CA LEU A 10 -32.46 52.79 16.00
C LEU A 10 -32.10 52.09 14.67
N ALA A 11 -31.03 51.29 14.64
CA ALA A 11 -30.95 50.16 13.72
C ALA A 11 -30.18 49.01 14.36
N ARG A 12 -30.94 48.19 15.10
CA ARG A 12 -30.60 46.82 15.45
C ARG A 12 -30.07 46.08 14.21
N ARG A 13 -28.89 45.50 14.29
CA ARG A 13 -28.63 44.18 13.72
C ARG A 13 -27.72 43.40 14.65
N ARG A 14 -28.36 42.50 15.40
CA ARG A 14 -27.73 41.38 16.10
C ARG A 14 -27.27 40.36 15.06
N VAL A 15 -26.00 39.95 15.09
CA VAL A 15 -25.52 38.59 14.79
C VAL A 15 -24.24 38.42 15.61
N LEU A 16 -24.34 37.97 16.87
CA LEU A 16 -24.03 36.63 17.35
C LEU A 16 -22.80 35.93 16.72
N ALA A 17 -21.91 35.54 17.62
CA ALA A 17 -20.58 34.97 17.43
C ALA A 17 -20.55 33.57 16.82
N VAL A 18 -19.40 33.20 16.21
CA VAL A 18 -18.81 31.85 16.35
C VAL A 18 -17.27 31.97 16.31
N LEU A 19 -16.64 31.63 17.44
CA LEU A 19 -15.24 31.20 17.57
C LEU A 19 -14.99 29.96 16.72
N LEU A 20 -13.88 29.86 15.99
CA LEU A 20 -13.21 28.58 15.80
C LEU A 20 -11.76 28.78 15.39
N GLY A 21 -10.88 28.22 16.21
CA GLY A 21 -9.45 28.42 16.17
C GLY A 21 -8.82 28.03 14.85
N SER A 22 -7.78 28.76 14.51
CA SER A 22 -6.69 28.31 13.66
C SER A 22 -5.94 27.17 14.37
N LEU A 23 -6.60 26.02 14.49
CA LEU A 23 -5.89 24.75 14.38
C LEU A 23 -5.30 24.76 12.96
N SER A 24 -4.04 25.20 12.87
CA SER A 24 -3.19 24.86 11.74
C SER A 24 -3.14 23.34 11.70
N LEU A 25 -4.05 22.77 10.91
CA LEU A 25 -4.05 21.36 10.59
C LEU A 25 -2.67 21.08 10.02
N ALA A 26 -1.93 20.24 10.74
CA ALA A 26 -0.72 19.61 10.24
C ALA A 26 -0.94 19.18 8.78
N PRO A 27 0.07 19.31 7.90
CA PRO A 27 0.04 18.57 6.65
C PRO A 27 0.15 17.10 7.04
N ILE A 28 -1.01 16.45 7.21
CA ILE A 28 -1.13 15.01 7.21
C ILE A 28 -0.56 14.61 5.86
N HIS A 29 0.70 14.18 5.86
CA HIS A 29 1.28 13.44 4.76
C HIS A 29 0.52 12.11 4.73
N ALA A 30 -0.70 12.15 4.19
CA ALA A 30 -1.29 11.00 3.56
C ALA A 30 -0.44 10.75 2.32
N ALA A 31 0.75 10.19 2.55
CA ALA A 31 1.45 9.44 1.54
C ALA A 31 0.44 8.38 1.13
N ALA A 32 -0.27 8.65 0.04
CA ALA A 32 -1.09 7.65 -0.61
C ALA A 32 -0.13 6.47 -0.81
N TYR A 33 -0.31 5.41 -0.03
CA TYR A 33 0.37 4.13 -0.20
C TYR A 33 -0.13 3.57 -1.53
N LEU A 34 0.38 4.13 -2.62
CA LEU A 34 0.31 3.47 -3.91
C LEU A 34 1.02 2.14 -3.69
N PRO A 35 0.35 1.01 -3.95
CA PRO A 35 0.99 -0.28 -3.81
C PRO A 35 2.13 -0.34 -4.82
N GLN A 36 3.34 0.00 -4.38
CA GLN A 36 4.51 0.06 -5.23
C GLN A 36 4.78 -1.34 -5.77
N GLU A 37 4.80 -1.45 -7.09
CA GLU A 37 5.36 -2.61 -7.77
C GLU A 37 6.83 -2.71 -7.36
N ARG A 38 7.24 -3.88 -6.90
CA ARG A 38 8.64 -4.13 -6.53
C ARG A 38 9.07 -5.50 -7.01
N THR A 39 10.37 -5.64 -7.23
CA THR A 39 11.00 -6.91 -7.59
C THR A 39 11.80 -7.41 -6.41
N VAL A 40 11.73 -8.71 -6.15
CA VAL A 40 12.54 -9.43 -5.16
C VAL A 40 13.35 -10.48 -5.89
N GLU A 41 14.61 -10.62 -5.52
CA GLU A 41 15.49 -11.68 -6.00
C GLU A 41 15.96 -12.51 -4.82
N GLY A 42 15.95 -13.83 -4.95
CA GLY A 42 16.41 -14.71 -3.88
C GLY A 42 16.26 -16.19 -4.21
N VAL A 43 16.63 -17.05 -3.28
CA VAL A 43 16.44 -18.50 -3.41
C VAL A 43 15.00 -18.84 -3.08
N LEU A 44 14.33 -19.57 -3.97
CA LEU A 44 13.00 -20.12 -3.70
C LEU A 44 13.11 -21.34 -2.78
N GLU A 45 12.81 -21.18 -1.51
CA GLU A 45 13.05 -22.22 -0.49
C GLU A 45 11.87 -23.19 -0.35
N ARG A 46 10.64 -22.68 -0.52
CA ARG A 46 9.43 -23.48 -0.30
C ARG A 46 8.24 -22.93 -1.08
N HIS A 47 7.33 -23.83 -1.43
CA HIS A 47 6.00 -23.51 -1.93
C HIS A 47 4.96 -24.25 -1.06
N LEU A 48 3.98 -23.50 -0.54
CA LEU A 48 2.85 -23.97 0.25
C LEU A 48 1.58 -23.88 -0.62
N PRO A 49 1.28 -24.92 -1.43
CA PRO A 49 0.22 -24.84 -2.46
C PRO A 49 -1.19 -24.66 -1.88
N GLY A 50 -1.45 -25.10 -0.65
CA GLY A 50 -2.74 -24.90 0.02
C GLY A 50 -2.98 -23.46 0.50
N GLU A 51 -1.92 -22.66 0.61
CA GLU A 51 -1.98 -21.26 1.07
C GLU A 51 -1.67 -20.27 -0.07
N ASP A 52 -1.33 -20.78 -1.27
CA ASP A 52 -0.73 -20.02 -2.37
C ASP A 52 0.45 -19.13 -1.86
N ILE A 53 1.30 -19.68 -0.98
CA ILE A 53 2.45 -18.96 -0.41
C ILE A 53 3.77 -19.56 -0.91
N VAL A 54 4.73 -18.69 -1.20
CA VAL A 54 6.12 -19.06 -1.45
C VAL A 54 7.04 -18.39 -0.45
N ILE A 55 8.17 -19.03 -0.19
CA ILE A 55 9.24 -18.49 0.66
C ILE A 55 10.45 -18.21 -0.23
N ILE A 56 10.85 -16.94 -0.30
CA ILE A 56 12.01 -16.49 -1.09
C ILE A 56 12.97 -15.77 -0.15
N ALA A 57 14.20 -16.27 -0.02
CA ALA A 57 15.22 -15.72 0.89
C ALA A 57 14.69 -15.50 2.33
N GLY A 58 14.00 -16.50 2.88
CA GLY A 58 13.37 -16.46 4.21
C GLY A 58 12.06 -15.67 4.32
N GLU A 59 11.69 -14.88 3.31
CA GLU A 59 10.50 -14.03 3.33
C GLU A 59 9.27 -14.72 2.72
N ARG A 60 8.09 -14.52 3.34
CA ARG A 60 6.83 -15.13 2.89
C ARG A 60 6.08 -14.21 1.93
N TYR A 61 5.73 -14.74 0.76
CA TYR A 61 4.97 -14.02 -0.24
C TYR A 61 3.74 -14.80 -0.70
N ARG A 62 2.62 -14.10 -0.88
CA ARG A 62 1.41 -14.68 -1.49
C ARG A 62 1.50 -14.64 -3.01
N LEU A 63 1.17 -15.73 -3.66
CA LEU A 63 1.01 -15.80 -5.11
C LEU A 63 -0.32 -15.18 -5.51
N HIS A 64 -0.30 -14.48 -6.64
CA HIS A 64 -1.51 -14.13 -7.35
C HIS A 64 -2.10 -15.42 -7.96
N PRO A 65 -3.44 -15.59 -8.04
CA PRO A 65 -4.05 -16.81 -8.60
C PRO A 65 -3.65 -17.14 -10.04
N ARG A 66 -3.18 -16.13 -10.79
CA ARG A 66 -2.69 -16.26 -12.17
C ARG A 66 -1.17 -16.34 -12.30
N ALA A 67 -0.43 -16.25 -11.19
CA ALA A 67 1.02 -16.35 -11.23
C ALA A 67 1.46 -17.79 -11.53
N PRO A 68 2.60 -17.98 -12.22
CA PRO A 68 3.15 -19.32 -12.42
C PRO A 68 3.45 -19.97 -11.07
N ARG A 69 3.01 -21.22 -10.91
CA ARG A 69 3.25 -22.00 -9.69
C ARG A 69 4.63 -22.66 -9.76
N PRO A 70 5.40 -22.63 -8.66
CA PRO A 70 6.65 -23.36 -8.58
C PRO A 70 6.51 -24.86 -8.80
N ALA A 71 7.44 -25.43 -9.55
CA ALA A 71 7.61 -26.86 -9.64
C ALA A 71 8.30 -27.41 -8.39
N PRO A 72 7.90 -28.61 -7.91
CA PRO A 72 8.66 -29.32 -6.90
C PRO A 72 10.03 -29.73 -7.46
N PRO A 73 11.05 -29.92 -6.59
CA PRO A 73 12.36 -30.37 -7.01
C PRO A 73 12.24 -31.79 -7.60
N GLY A 74 13.00 -32.07 -8.67
CA GLY A 74 13.10 -33.43 -9.24
C GLY A 74 11.94 -33.90 -10.12
N ARG A 75 10.91 -33.09 -10.39
CA ARG A 75 9.94 -33.42 -11.47
C ARG A 75 10.60 -33.20 -12.84
N GLY A 76 10.74 -34.28 -13.60
CA GLY A 76 11.34 -34.29 -14.93
C GLY A 76 10.64 -33.38 -15.93
N HIS A 77 11.44 -32.78 -16.82
CA HIS A 77 11.10 -31.78 -17.83
C HIS A 77 10.41 -30.53 -17.26
N GLN A 78 11.21 -29.68 -16.63
CA GLN A 78 10.81 -28.31 -16.34
C GLN A 78 11.23 -27.46 -17.53
N ASP A 79 10.28 -26.76 -18.16
CA ASP A 79 10.62 -25.63 -19.01
C ASP A 79 11.58 -24.73 -18.24
N GLY A 80 12.69 -24.33 -18.87
CA GLY A 80 13.77 -23.59 -18.19
C GLY A 80 13.31 -22.30 -17.50
N SER A 81 12.13 -21.79 -17.88
CA SER A 81 11.46 -20.62 -17.31
C SER A 81 10.67 -20.90 -16.03
N GLN A 82 10.30 -22.16 -15.73
CA GLN A 82 9.47 -22.45 -14.56
C GLN A 82 10.29 -22.38 -13.25
N PRO A 83 9.88 -21.58 -12.25
CA PRO A 83 10.61 -21.49 -10.98
C PRO A 83 10.57 -22.82 -10.21
N VAL A 84 11.70 -23.18 -9.59
CA VAL A 84 11.88 -24.47 -8.88
C VAL A 84 12.34 -24.21 -7.47
N ILE A 85 11.85 -25.00 -6.53
CA ILE A 85 12.39 -24.99 -5.18
C ILE A 85 13.89 -25.33 -5.21
N GLY A 86 14.70 -24.47 -4.58
CA GLY A 86 16.16 -24.51 -4.56
C GLY A 86 16.83 -23.64 -5.62
N SER A 87 16.08 -23.12 -6.60
CA SER A 87 16.63 -22.22 -7.62
C SER A 87 16.59 -20.76 -7.17
N ARG A 88 17.52 -19.96 -7.70
CA ARG A 88 17.47 -18.51 -7.59
C ARG A 88 16.38 -17.99 -8.52
N VAL A 89 15.55 -17.08 -8.03
CA VAL A 89 14.39 -16.55 -8.76
C VAL A 89 14.34 -15.03 -8.66
N VAL A 90 13.72 -14.42 -9.67
CA VAL A 90 13.28 -13.03 -9.67
C VAL A 90 11.76 -13.03 -9.64
N ALA A 91 11.17 -12.35 -8.65
CA ALA A 91 9.73 -12.31 -8.42
C ALA A 91 9.23 -10.87 -8.43
N ARG A 92 8.19 -10.61 -9.21
CA ARG A 92 7.52 -9.31 -9.32
C ARG A 92 6.30 -9.26 -8.43
N ILE A 93 6.27 -8.29 -7.53
CA ILE A 93 5.25 -8.12 -6.50
C ILE A 93 4.41 -6.90 -6.83
N VAL A 94 3.10 -7.08 -6.95
CA VAL A 94 2.12 -6.01 -7.15
C VAL A 94 1.05 -6.16 -6.07
N LYS A 95 0.74 -5.07 -5.35
CA LYS A 95 -0.26 -5.08 -4.27
C LYS A 95 0.00 -6.19 -3.22
N GLY A 96 1.28 -6.42 -2.89
CA GLY A 96 1.70 -7.42 -1.92
C GLY A 96 1.59 -8.88 -2.38
N ARG A 97 1.35 -9.13 -3.67
CA ARG A 97 1.29 -10.48 -4.24
C ARG A 97 2.28 -10.66 -5.38
N ILE A 98 2.87 -11.84 -5.49
CA ILE A 98 3.71 -12.21 -6.64
C ILE A 98 2.79 -12.42 -7.83
N VAL A 99 2.97 -11.60 -8.87
CA VAL A 99 2.22 -11.70 -10.13
C VAL A 99 3.02 -12.39 -11.23
N HIS A 100 4.34 -12.43 -11.09
CA HIS A 100 5.26 -13.08 -12.02
C HIS A 100 6.50 -13.56 -11.28
N MET A 101 7.04 -14.72 -11.66
CA MET A 101 8.26 -15.28 -11.07
C MET A 101 8.95 -16.20 -12.06
N GLU A 102 10.25 -16.02 -12.22
CA GLU A 102 11.09 -16.77 -13.15
C GLU A 102 12.43 -17.12 -12.50
N ARG A 103 13.19 -18.05 -13.08
CA ARG A 103 14.55 -18.35 -12.61
C ARG A 103 15.49 -17.21 -12.97
N ALA A 104 16.32 -16.81 -12.02
CA ALA A 104 17.51 -16.01 -12.30
C ALA A 104 18.57 -16.92 -12.95
N GLN A 105 19.25 -16.43 -13.99
CA GLN A 105 20.38 -17.13 -14.62
C GLN A 105 21.62 -17.11 -13.71
#